data_AF-A0A948ZXJ9-F1
#
_entry.id   AF-A0A948ZXJ9-F1
#
_cell.length_a   1.000
_cell.length_b   1.000
_cell.length_c   1.000
_cell.angle_alpha   90.00
_cell.angle_beta   90.00
_cell.angle_gamma   90.00
#
_symmetry.space_group_name_H-M   'P 1'
#
loop_
_entity.id
_entity.type
_entity.pdbx_description
1 polymer ?
#
loop_
_entity_poly.entity_id
_entity_poly.type
_entity_poly.pdbx_seq_one_letter_code
_entity_poly.pdbx_strand_id
1 'polypeptide(L)'
;MEAMLLTGFDDSTSGEGKNNPEPRLLRIQAPEVLPNDVKANLRGCFIIAEAVGRLNKERADVRLVSLSCIGRNGQAVIDTTVKGFVTDSDSKVGLSGRVVSKMGAATARAVVADIFGGAGDALQASSLTQSTSALGTTTIVDSDQLAKSAAGGGLAEGSKNLQ
;
A
#
# COMPACT_ATOMS: atom_id res chain seq x y z
N MET A 1 -29.90 -5.86 5.10
CA MET A 1 -29.47 -5.31 3.81
C MET A 1 -28.48 -6.24 3.13
N GLU A 2 -28.87 -6.94 2.07
CA GLU A 2 -27.90 -7.62 1.20
C GLU A 2 -27.51 -6.69 0.05
N ALA A 3 -26.21 -6.53 -0.18
CA ALA A 3 -25.68 -5.71 -1.25
C ALA A 3 -24.54 -6.42 -1.99
N MET A 4 -24.44 -6.16 -3.28
CA MET A 4 -23.36 -6.62 -4.14
C MET A 4 -22.35 -5.50 -4.33
N LEU A 5 -21.07 -5.80 -4.13
CA LEU A 5 -19.98 -4.89 -4.47
C LEU A 5 -19.84 -4.83 -6.00
N LEU A 6 -19.85 -3.63 -6.58
CA LEU A 6 -19.76 -3.46 -8.04
C LEU A 6 -18.34 -3.33 -8.56
N THR A 7 -17.41 -2.94 -7.70
CA THR A 7 -16.02 -2.66 -8.04
C THR A 7 -15.09 -3.48 -7.17
N GLY A 8 -14.18 -4.25 -7.77
CA GLY A 8 -13.04 -4.82 -7.04
C GLY A 8 -12.11 -3.70 -6.56
N PHE A 9 -11.31 -3.98 -5.52
CA PHE A 9 -10.41 -2.99 -4.96
C PHE A 9 -9.20 -3.59 -4.24
N ASP A 10 -8.13 -2.80 -4.17
CA ASP A 10 -6.92 -3.10 -3.41
C ASP A 10 -6.67 -1.93 -2.44
N ASP A 11 -6.96 -2.12 -1.16
CA ASP A 11 -6.73 -1.08 -0.15
C ASP A 11 -5.28 -1.10 0.35
N SER A 12 -4.66 0.08 0.42
CA SER A 12 -3.39 0.22 1.14
C SER A 12 -3.60 0.00 2.64
N THR A 13 -2.78 -0.88 3.22
CA THR A 13 -2.71 -1.08 4.67
C THR A 13 -1.73 -0.13 5.36
N SER A 14 -1.08 0.77 4.61
CA SER A 14 -0.15 1.77 5.15
C SER A 14 -0.90 2.86 5.94
N GLY A 15 -0.15 3.68 6.69
CA GLY A 15 -0.74 4.83 7.40
C GLY A 15 -1.49 5.79 6.48
N GLU A 16 -1.03 5.95 5.23
CA GLU A 16 -1.68 6.82 4.23
C GLU A 16 -3.07 6.32 3.82
N GLY A 17 -3.26 5.00 3.71
CA GLY A 17 -4.55 4.40 3.36
C GLY A 17 -5.65 4.67 4.39
N LYS A 18 -5.29 5.03 5.64
CA LYS A 18 -6.26 5.46 6.67
C LYS A 18 -6.70 6.91 6.51
N ASN A 19 -5.83 7.76 5.99
CA ASN A 19 -6.09 9.21 5.86
C ASN A 19 -6.81 9.55 4.56
N ASN A 20 -6.63 8.73 3.52
CA ASN A 20 -7.30 8.88 2.25
C ASN A 20 -7.97 7.55 1.86
N PRO A 21 -9.11 7.21 2.51
CA PRO A 21 -9.84 6.00 2.16
C PRO A 21 -10.39 6.11 0.75
N GLU A 22 -10.33 5.02 0.00
CA GLU A 22 -10.82 5.02 -1.36
C GLU A 22 -12.33 4.71 -1.40
N PRO A 23 -13.09 5.39 -2.28
CA PRO A 23 -14.52 5.18 -2.40
C PRO A 23 -14.84 3.83 -3.08
N ARG A 24 -15.95 3.22 -2.66
CA ARG A 24 -16.48 1.93 -3.12
C ARG A 24 -17.96 2.06 -3.41
N LEU A 25 -18.41 1.32 -4.42
CA LEU A 25 -19.81 1.33 -4.84
C LEU A 25 -20.46 -0.02 -4.58
N LEU A 26 -21.49 -0.03 -3.75
CA LEU A 26 -22.32 -1.20 -3.48
C LEU A 26 -23.71 -1.01 -4.07
N ARG A 27 -24.32 -2.09 -4.54
CA ARG A 27 -25.69 -2.11 -5.05
C ARG A 27 -26.56 -3.00 -4.18
N ILE A 28 -27.67 -2.45 -3.68
CA ILE A 28 -28.63 -3.21 -2.86
C ILE A 28 -29.36 -4.24 -3.73
N GLN A 29 -29.35 -5.52 -3.32
CA GLN A 29 -29.94 -6.63 -4.09
C GLN A 29 -31.41 -6.89 -3.74
N ALA A 30 -31.78 -6.69 -2.48
CA ALA A 30 -33.09 -7.09 -1.95
C ALA A 30 -33.86 -5.88 -1.35
N PRO A 31 -35.21 -5.93 -1.34
CA PRO A 31 -36.00 -4.98 -0.57
C PRO A 31 -35.69 -5.11 0.94
N GLU A 32 -35.66 -3.97 1.63
CA GLU A 32 -35.18 -3.86 3.00
C GLU A 32 -36.36 -3.84 3.99
N VAL A 33 -36.13 -4.45 5.16
CA VAL A 33 -36.94 -4.20 6.36
C VAL A 33 -36.17 -3.23 7.26
N LEU A 34 -36.68 -2.01 7.38
CA LEU A 34 -36.13 -0.96 8.24
C LEU A 34 -36.50 -1.22 9.71
N PRO A 35 -35.80 -0.56 10.66
CA PRO A 35 -36.20 -0.56 12.06
C PRO A 35 -37.69 -0.21 12.20
N ASN A 36 -38.39 -0.89 13.12
CA ASN A 36 -39.85 -0.86 13.28
C ASN A 36 -40.65 -1.60 12.19
N ASP A 37 -40.06 -2.62 11.54
CA ASP A 37 -40.72 -3.46 10.53
C ASP A 37 -41.26 -2.70 9.30
N VAL A 38 -40.74 -1.49 9.05
CA VAL A 38 -41.12 -0.69 7.88
C VAL A 38 -40.45 -1.26 6.64
N LYS A 39 -41.25 -1.71 5.67
CA LYS A 39 -40.72 -2.25 4.41
C LYS A 39 -40.45 -1.11 3.42
N ALA A 40 -39.20 -0.97 2.98
CA ALA A 40 -38.81 -0.02 1.95
C ALA A 40 -38.18 -0.74 0.76
N ASN A 41 -38.64 -0.40 -0.46
CA ASN A 41 -38.07 -0.97 -1.67
C ASN A 41 -36.83 -0.19 -2.11
N LEU A 42 -35.68 -0.53 -1.52
CA LEU A 42 -34.37 0.05 -1.85
C LEU A 42 -33.58 -0.79 -2.87
N ARG A 43 -34.22 -1.77 -3.51
CA ARG A 43 -33.55 -2.64 -4.47
C ARG A 43 -33.04 -1.83 -5.67
N GLY A 44 -31.75 -1.97 -5.97
CA GLY A 44 -31.09 -1.27 -7.06
C GLY A 44 -30.54 0.10 -6.71
N CYS A 45 -30.70 0.57 -5.46
CA CYS A 45 -29.99 1.73 -4.99
C CYS A 45 -28.49 1.48 -4.87
N PHE A 46 -27.73 2.57 -4.97
CA PHE A 46 -26.29 2.57 -4.82
C PHE A 46 -25.92 3.11 -3.45
N ILE A 47 -24.91 2.50 -2.83
CA ILE A 47 -24.31 2.98 -1.60
C ILE A 47 -22.85 3.30 -1.91
N ILE A 48 -22.45 4.52 -1.58
CA ILE A 48 -21.05 4.92 -1.57
C ILE A 48 -20.52 4.61 -0.18
N ALA A 49 -19.39 3.92 -0.16
CA ALA A 49 -18.69 3.55 1.05
C ALA A 49 -17.20 3.85 0.94
N GLU A 50 -16.54 4.01 2.06
CA GLU A 50 -15.10 4.18 2.18
C GLU A 50 -14.51 2.90 2.76
N ALA A 51 -13.42 2.42 2.16
CA ALA A 51 -12.75 1.20 2.62
C ALA A 51 -11.36 1.53 3.16
N VAL A 52 -11.00 0.86 4.26
CA VAL A 52 -9.68 0.96 4.89
C VAL A 52 -9.11 -0.43 5.13
N GLY A 53 -7.98 -0.72 4.48
CA GLY A 53 -7.25 -1.98 4.64
C GLY A 53 -6.64 -2.13 6.03
N ARG A 54 -6.85 -3.29 6.66
CA ARG A 54 -6.30 -3.68 7.96
C ARG A 54 -5.49 -4.96 7.82
N LEU A 55 -4.16 -4.82 7.82
CA LEU A 55 -3.24 -5.97 7.75
C LEU A 55 -3.45 -6.95 8.92
N ASN A 56 -3.73 -6.43 10.12
CA ASN A 56 -3.89 -7.25 11.33
C ASN A 56 -5.14 -8.15 11.33
N LYS A 57 -6.10 -7.91 10.43
CA LYS A 57 -7.32 -8.70 10.28
C LYS A 57 -7.41 -9.39 8.92
N GLU A 58 -6.47 -9.11 8.02
CA GLU A 58 -6.54 -9.50 6.60
C GLU A 58 -7.88 -9.10 5.95
N ARG A 59 -8.35 -7.90 6.31
CA ARG A 59 -9.68 -7.38 5.96
C ARG A 59 -9.66 -5.91 5.63
N ALA A 60 -10.60 -5.50 4.80
CA ALA A 60 -10.94 -4.09 4.57
C ALA A 60 -12.16 -3.71 5.42
N ASP A 61 -11.97 -2.78 6.36
CA ASP A 61 -13.06 -2.22 7.13
C ASP A 61 -13.80 -1.21 6.22
N VAL A 62 -15.05 -1.52 5.83
CA VAL A 62 -15.85 -0.70 4.91
C VAL A 62 -16.92 0.07 5.69
N ARG A 63 -16.94 1.39 5.52
CA ARG A 63 -17.87 2.33 6.17
C ARG A 63 -18.79 2.97 5.15
N LEU A 64 -20.09 2.92 5.39
CA LEU A 64 -21.06 3.58 4.52
C LEU A 64 -20.99 5.11 4.69
N VAL A 65 -21.14 5.84 3.58
CA VAL A 65 -21.09 7.31 3.55
C VAL A 65 -22.42 7.87 3.08
N SER A 66 -22.88 7.48 1.89
CA SER A 66 -24.14 7.95 1.33
C SER A 66 -24.87 6.86 0.58
N LEU A 67 -26.20 6.97 0.57
CA LEU A 67 -27.11 6.11 -0.17
C LEU A 67 -27.83 6.96 -1.20
N SER A 68 -27.73 6.54 -2.46
CA SER A 68 -28.35 7.16 -3.62
C SER A 68 -29.35 6.21 -4.29
N CYS A 69 -30.61 6.59 -4.31
CA CYS A 69 -31.67 5.90 -5.03
C CYS A 69 -32.37 6.84 -6.00
N ILE A 70 -32.77 6.32 -7.15
CA ILE A 70 -33.68 7.02 -8.06
C ILE A 70 -34.96 6.18 -8.14
N GLY A 71 -36.10 6.78 -7.80
CA GLY A 71 -37.41 6.16 -7.94
C GLY A 71 -37.68 5.81 -9.41
N ARG A 72 -38.45 4.76 -9.68
CA ARG A 72 -38.70 4.25 -11.05
C ARG A 72 -39.28 5.29 -12.02
N ASN A 73 -39.89 6.34 -11.49
CA ASN A 73 -40.49 7.44 -12.28
C ASN A 73 -39.52 8.62 -12.47
N GLY A 74 -38.26 8.51 -12.03
CA GLY A 74 -37.22 9.56 -12.14
C GLY A 74 -37.38 10.74 -11.18
N GLN A 75 -38.46 10.80 -10.40
CA GLN A 75 -38.84 12.01 -9.62
C GLN A 75 -38.32 12.01 -8.18
N ALA A 76 -38.13 10.85 -7.57
CA ALA A 76 -37.66 10.75 -6.18
C ALA A 76 -36.18 10.36 -6.17
N VAL A 77 -35.30 11.34 -5.97
CA VAL A 77 -33.89 11.11 -5.69
C VAL A 77 -33.73 11.06 -4.18
N ILE A 78 -33.41 9.89 -3.64
CA ILE A 78 -33.01 9.75 -2.24
C ILE A 78 -31.49 9.84 -2.26
N ASP A 79 -30.94 10.97 -1.82
CA ASP A 79 -29.51 11.10 -1.52
C ASP A 79 -29.41 11.46 -0.04
N THR A 80 -28.91 10.52 0.76
CA THR A 80 -28.86 10.68 2.21
C THR A 80 -27.57 10.08 2.74
N THR A 81 -26.95 10.81 3.66
CA THR A 81 -25.81 10.29 4.42
C THR A 81 -26.28 9.12 5.28
N VAL A 82 -25.63 7.97 5.12
CA VAL A 82 -25.89 6.77 5.90
C VAL A 82 -24.63 6.41 6.66
N LYS A 83 -24.81 5.95 7.89
CA LYS A 83 -23.70 5.44 8.71
C LYS A 83 -23.94 3.96 8.94
N GLY A 84 -22.92 3.17 8.66
CA GLY A 84 -22.98 1.73 8.83
C GLY A 84 -21.65 1.08 8.52
N PHE A 85 -21.60 -0.22 8.77
CA PHE A 85 -20.48 -1.09 8.43
C PHE A 85 -20.98 -2.20 7.50
N VAL A 86 -20.07 -2.74 6.69
CA VAL A 86 -20.36 -3.90 5.85
C VAL A 86 -19.79 -5.15 6.52
N THR A 87 -20.50 -6.26 6.38
CA THR A 87 -20.04 -7.58 6.78
C THR A 87 -19.89 -8.45 5.54
N ASP A 88 -18.88 -9.31 5.56
CA ASP A 88 -18.73 -10.35 4.53
C ASP A 88 -19.73 -11.50 4.77
N SER A 89 -19.76 -12.44 3.84
CA SER A 89 -20.46 -13.74 3.90
C SER A 89 -20.24 -14.53 5.18
N ASP A 90 -19.09 -14.35 5.85
CA ASP A 90 -18.79 -14.97 7.13
C ASP A 90 -19.29 -14.18 8.36
N SER A 91 -20.12 -13.15 8.14
CA SER A 91 -20.72 -12.30 9.17
C SER A 91 -19.73 -11.57 10.07
N LYS A 92 -18.45 -11.47 9.67
CA LYS A 92 -17.47 -10.61 10.35
C LYS A 92 -17.46 -9.23 9.71
N VAL A 93 -17.14 -8.23 10.53
CA VAL A 93 -17.03 -6.84 10.09
C VAL A 93 -15.88 -6.69 9.09
N GLY A 94 -16.17 -6.00 7.99
CA GLY A 94 -15.23 -5.80 6.90
C GLY A 94 -15.20 -6.95 5.90
N LEU A 95 -14.70 -6.65 4.70
CA LEU A 95 -14.57 -7.60 3.60
C LEU A 95 -13.24 -8.36 3.72
N SER A 96 -13.27 -9.68 3.62
CA SER A 96 -12.05 -10.49 3.54
C SER A 96 -11.30 -10.20 2.24
N GLY A 97 -9.98 -10.09 2.33
CA GLY A 97 -9.12 -9.79 1.19
C GLY A 97 -7.83 -10.59 1.24
N ARG A 98 -7.19 -10.74 0.08
CA ARG A 98 -5.86 -11.35 -0.01
C ARG A 98 -4.80 -10.31 0.31
N VAL A 99 -3.94 -10.58 1.29
CA VAL A 99 -2.79 -9.72 1.58
C VAL A 99 -1.73 -9.91 0.50
N VAL A 100 -1.38 -8.82 -0.17
CA VAL A 100 -0.27 -8.78 -1.13
C VAL A 100 0.78 -7.80 -0.62
N SER A 101 1.94 -8.32 -0.25
CA SER A 101 3.06 -7.48 0.18
C SER A 101 3.80 -6.91 -1.01
N LYS A 102 3.85 -5.57 -1.12
CA LYS A 102 4.72 -4.85 -2.07
C LYS A 102 6.14 -4.64 -1.54
N MET A 103 6.41 -5.01 -0.28
CA MET A 103 7.71 -4.83 0.35
C MET A 103 8.79 -5.74 -0.25
N GLY A 104 8.43 -6.91 -0.80
CA GLY A 104 9.42 -7.86 -1.35
C GLY A 104 10.23 -7.28 -2.51
N ALA A 105 9.62 -6.48 -3.37
CA ALA A 105 10.34 -5.82 -4.46
C ALA A 105 11.26 -4.69 -3.96
N ALA A 106 10.94 -4.05 -2.84
CA ALA A 106 11.82 -3.08 -2.19
C ALA A 106 13.00 -3.77 -1.50
N THR A 107 12.73 -4.85 -0.75
CA THR A 107 13.76 -5.67 -0.10
C THR A 107 14.72 -6.28 -1.12
N ALA A 108 14.22 -6.82 -2.23
CA ALA A 108 15.08 -7.38 -3.29
C ALA A 108 16.01 -6.31 -3.90
N ARG A 109 15.50 -5.08 -4.13
CA ARG A 109 16.33 -3.97 -4.62
C ARG A 109 17.38 -3.55 -3.60
N ALA A 110 17.01 -3.48 -2.31
CA ALA A 110 17.95 -3.17 -1.23
C ALA A 110 19.06 -4.22 -1.13
N VAL A 111 18.74 -5.51 -1.15
CA VAL A 111 19.73 -6.60 -1.11
C VAL A 111 20.70 -6.53 -2.30
N VAL A 112 20.19 -6.27 -3.50
CA VAL A 112 21.05 -6.11 -4.68
C VAL A 112 21.96 -4.90 -4.53
N ALA A 113 21.43 -3.76 -4.07
CA ALA A 113 22.22 -2.57 -3.79
C ALA A 113 23.29 -2.82 -2.71
N ASP A 114 22.96 -3.54 -1.63
CA ASP A 114 23.89 -3.90 -0.55
C ASP A 114 25.04 -4.80 -1.03
N ILE A 115 24.76 -5.75 -1.93
CA ILE A 115 25.80 -6.60 -2.54
C ILE A 115 26.76 -5.76 -3.39
N PHE A 116 26.23 -4.85 -4.20
CA PHE A 116 27.06 -3.98 -5.04
C PHE A 116 27.83 -2.94 -4.22
N GLY A 117 27.20 -2.35 -3.21
CA GLY A 117 27.85 -1.44 -2.26
C GLY A 117 28.98 -2.12 -1.49
N GLY A 118 28.72 -3.31 -0.92
CA GLY A 118 29.73 -4.07 -0.18
C GLY A 118 30.90 -4.56 -1.06
N ALA A 119 30.65 -4.93 -2.32
CA ALA A 119 31.72 -5.26 -3.27
C ALA A 119 32.55 -4.03 -3.64
N GLY A 120 31.90 -2.87 -3.82
CA GLY A 120 32.57 -1.59 -4.05
C GLY A 120 33.45 -1.17 -2.87
N ASP A 121 32.92 -1.22 -1.65
CA ASP A 121 33.64 -0.91 -0.42
C ASP A 121 34.83 -1.85 -0.20
N ALA A 122 34.68 -3.15 -0.48
CA ALA A 122 35.78 -4.12 -0.39
C ALA A 122 36.88 -3.88 -1.44
N LEU A 123 36.51 -3.56 -2.68
CA LEU A 123 37.47 -3.19 -3.73
C LEU A 123 38.21 -1.90 -3.38
N GLN A 124 37.48 -0.89 -2.88
CA GLN A 124 38.06 0.36 -2.41
C GLN A 124 39.02 0.12 -1.24
N ALA A 125 38.63 -0.69 -0.24
CA ALA A 125 39.49 -1.10 0.87
C ALA A 125 40.73 -1.88 0.41
N SER A 126 40.59 -2.75 -0.60
CA SER A 126 41.72 -3.50 -1.18
C SER A 126 42.69 -2.63 -1.98
N SER A 127 42.21 -1.52 -2.53
CA SER A 127 43.04 -0.53 -3.25
C SER A 127 43.78 0.43 -2.31
N LEU A 128 43.46 0.43 -1.01
CA LEU A 128 44.16 1.20 0.01
C LEU A 128 45.28 0.33 0.61
N THR A 129 46.49 0.44 0.06
CA THR A 129 47.67 -0.19 0.64
C THR A 129 48.15 0.62 1.85
N GLN A 130 47.74 0.22 3.07
CA GLN A 130 48.29 0.79 4.30
C GLN A 130 49.67 0.19 4.56
N SER A 131 50.74 0.99 4.41
CA SER A 131 52.09 0.58 4.78
C SER A 131 52.40 1.14 6.17
N THR A 132 52.36 0.29 7.19
CA THR A 132 52.75 0.65 8.55
C THR A 132 54.27 0.54 8.70
N SER A 133 54.94 1.69 8.90
CA SER A 133 56.37 1.76 9.24
C SER A 133 56.53 2.29 10.66
N ALA A 134 57.64 1.96 11.33
CA ALA A 134 57.93 2.26 12.74
C ALA A 134 57.97 3.76 13.11
N LEU A 135 57.76 4.66 12.13
CA LEU A 135 57.76 6.12 12.29
C LEU A 135 56.36 6.76 12.14
N GLY A 136 55.31 5.98 11.86
CA GLY A 136 53.93 6.44 11.67
C GLY A 136 53.26 5.89 10.40
N THR A 137 51.93 5.78 10.41
CA THR A 137 51.13 5.20 9.32
C THR A 137 51.07 6.14 8.11
N THR A 138 51.53 5.72 6.94
CA THR A 138 51.32 6.44 5.68
C THR A 138 50.42 5.63 4.75
N THR A 139 49.28 6.20 4.37
CA THR A 139 48.41 5.65 3.32
C THR A 139 49.02 6.01 1.96
N ILE A 140 49.59 5.03 1.25
CA ILE A 140 50.05 5.24 -0.12
C ILE A 140 48.83 5.02 -1.02
N VAL A 141 48.28 6.12 -1.51
CA VAL A 141 47.19 6.10 -2.50
C VAL A 141 47.82 6.16 -3.87
N ASP A 142 47.90 5.02 -4.55
CA ASP A 142 48.41 4.96 -5.92
C ASP A 142 47.33 5.49 -6.87
N SER A 143 47.57 6.66 -7.48
CA SER A 143 46.58 7.40 -8.29
C SER A 143 46.03 6.58 -9.46
N ASP A 144 46.84 5.67 -10.04
CA ASP A 144 46.41 4.81 -11.16
C ASP A 144 45.50 3.64 -10.72
N GLN A 145 45.68 3.15 -9.48
CA GLN A 145 44.76 2.16 -8.88
C GLN A 145 43.50 2.83 -8.32
N LEU A 146 43.63 4.04 -7.78
CA LEU A 146 42.49 4.84 -7.32
C LEU A 146 41.60 5.30 -8.50
N ALA A 147 42.18 5.60 -9.66
CA ALA A 147 41.41 5.93 -10.88
C ALA A 147 40.67 4.70 -11.45
N LYS A 148 41.29 3.51 -11.41
CA LYS A 148 40.64 2.25 -11.81
C LYS A 148 39.56 1.80 -10.81
N SER A 149 39.79 1.99 -9.51
CA SER A 149 38.78 1.73 -8.47
C SER A 149 37.70 2.81 -8.41
N ALA A 150 37.97 4.05 -8.80
CA ALA A 150 36.96 5.11 -8.96
C ALA A 150 36.13 4.94 -10.24
N ALA A 151 36.69 4.42 -11.33
CA ALA A 151 35.91 4.04 -12.52
C ALA A 151 34.99 2.83 -12.24
N GLY A 152 35.43 1.88 -11.41
CA GLY A 152 34.60 0.75 -10.94
C GLY A 152 33.65 1.11 -9.78
N GLY A 153 34.05 2.05 -8.92
CA GLY A 153 33.34 2.47 -7.70
C GLY A 153 32.45 3.70 -7.89
N GLY A 154 32.55 4.42 -9.01
CA GLY A 154 31.68 5.56 -9.35
C GLY A 154 30.20 5.19 -9.49
N LEU A 155 29.89 3.88 -9.61
CA LEU A 155 28.53 3.35 -9.56
C LEU A 155 27.99 3.26 -8.11
N ALA A 156 28.86 3.11 -7.10
CA ALA A 156 28.47 2.97 -5.69
C ALA A 156 28.05 4.31 -5.05
N GLU A 157 28.69 5.42 -5.46
CA GLU A 157 28.30 6.76 -4.99
C GLU A 157 26.92 7.19 -5.53
N GLY A 158 26.51 6.65 -6.69
CA GLY A 158 25.17 6.85 -7.27
C GLY A 158 24.05 6.19 -6.46
N SER A 159 24.32 5.08 -5.75
CA SER A 159 23.33 4.38 -4.93
C SER A 159 23.07 5.02 -3.56
N LYS A 160 23.99 5.83 -3.03
CA LYS A 160 23.76 6.57 -1.76
C LYS A 160 22.71 7.69 -1.89
N ASN A 161 22.44 8.16 -3.10
CA ASN A 161 21.45 9.22 -3.38
C ASN A 161 20.04 8.69 -3.71
N LEU A 162 19.77 7.40 -3.48
CA LEU A 162 18.45 6.77 -3.65
C LEU A 162 17.70 6.53 -2.32
N GLN A 163 18.17 7.12 -1.21
CA GLN A 163 17.41 7.22 0.05
C GLN A 163 16.46 8.40 0.04
#